data_AF-A0A7C8VEQ0-F1
#
_entry.id   AF-A0A7C8VEQ0-F1
#
_cell.length_a   1.000
_cell.length_b   1.000
_cell.length_c   1.000
_cell.angle_alpha   90.00
_cell.angle_beta   90.00
_cell.angle_gamma   90.00
#
_symmetry.space_group_name_H-M   'P 1'
#
loop_
_entity.id
_entity.type
_entity.pdbx_description
1 polymer ?
#
loop_
_entity_poly.entity_id
_entity_poly.type
_entity_poly.pdbx_seq_one_letter_code
_entity_poly.pdbx_strand_id
1 'polypeptide(L)'
;MLGGAAKGSYTRLDGPTDRFEAFYGPLKEMIEYAKLDGLDLDVEEQMSLPGVIRLMDRLKQDFGRYFIITLAPVATGLQLFRPHLSGFSYFELEKAFGRYISWYNAQFYCGWGSMNSIADYEKILMCGWDPKKIVVGVVTNPGNGAGWVPDDVLCDTLSEMRDKDPDNFGGVMGWEYFNSMTTSNPEEGPWSWSRLMTLIVRPHVLEGLEAQE
;
A
#
# COMPACT_ATOMS: atom_id res chain seq x y z
N MET A 1 -3.87 0.78 9.54
CA MET A 1 -2.41 0.61 9.38
C MET A 1 -1.80 0.36 10.74
N LEU A 2 -0.89 -0.61 10.86
CA LEU A 2 -0.06 -0.87 12.04
C LEU A 2 1.39 -0.49 11.73
N GLY A 3 2.07 0.13 12.70
CA GLY A 3 3.49 0.45 12.57
C GLY A 3 3.77 1.78 11.88
N GLY A 4 4.38 1.72 10.69
CA GLY A 4 4.92 2.86 9.96
C GLY A 4 6.23 3.41 10.54
N ALA A 5 6.56 4.65 10.16
CA ALA A 5 7.84 5.29 10.48
C ALA A 5 8.19 5.31 11.98
N ALA A 6 7.18 5.34 12.86
CA ALA A 6 7.35 5.25 14.30
C ALA A 6 7.63 3.79 14.73
N LYS A 7 8.92 3.45 14.78
CA LYS A 7 9.40 2.08 15.06
C LYS A 7 8.99 1.55 16.44
N GLY A 8 8.93 0.23 16.54
CA GLY A 8 8.82 -0.52 17.78
C GLY A 8 7.59 -1.43 17.85
N SER A 9 6.69 -1.38 16.87
CA SER A 9 5.52 -2.26 16.81
C SER A 9 5.95 -3.67 16.45
N TYR A 10 6.71 -3.83 15.36
CA TYR A 10 7.13 -5.13 14.87
C TYR A 10 8.23 -5.74 15.72
N THR A 11 9.13 -4.92 16.25
CA THR A 11 10.12 -5.37 17.25
C THR A 11 9.45 -6.04 18.47
N ARG A 12 8.26 -5.56 18.89
CA ARG A 12 7.49 -6.18 19.99
C ARG A 12 6.78 -7.47 19.57
N LEU A 13 6.36 -7.56 18.32
CA LEU A 13 5.66 -8.71 17.72
C LEU A 13 6.62 -9.78 17.15
N ASP A 14 7.93 -9.54 17.14
CA ASP A 14 8.94 -10.48 16.63
C ASP A 14 9.65 -11.28 17.75
N GLY A 15 9.16 -11.16 19.00
CA GLY A 15 9.73 -11.83 20.16
C GLY A 15 9.25 -13.29 20.38
N PRO A 16 9.64 -13.90 21.50
CA PRO A 16 9.10 -15.19 21.95
C PRO A 16 7.57 -15.14 22.17
N THR A 17 6.92 -16.30 22.26
CA THR A 17 5.44 -16.41 22.26
C THR A 17 4.77 -15.62 23.37
N ASP A 18 5.28 -15.66 24.61
CA ASP A 18 4.73 -14.91 25.74
C ASP A 18 4.73 -13.39 25.48
N ARG A 19 5.82 -12.86 24.93
CA ARG A 19 5.92 -11.46 24.52
C ARG A 19 4.99 -11.16 23.35
N PHE A 20 4.94 -12.04 22.35
CA PHE A 20 4.04 -11.87 21.20
C PHE A 20 2.59 -11.74 21.67
N GLU A 21 2.10 -12.67 22.49
CA GLU A 21 0.72 -12.66 22.98
C GLU A 21 0.42 -11.41 23.82
N ALA A 22 1.37 -10.94 24.64
CA ALA A 22 1.20 -9.72 25.44
C ALA A 22 1.00 -8.45 24.59
N PHE A 23 1.55 -8.39 23.38
CA PHE A 23 1.38 -7.24 22.47
C PHE A 23 0.30 -7.48 21.39
N TYR A 24 0.11 -8.73 20.97
CA TYR A 24 -0.91 -9.11 19.99
C TYR A 24 -2.32 -9.08 20.60
N GLY A 25 -2.50 -9.50 21.86
CA GLY A 25 -3.79 -9.50 22.54
C GLY A 25 -4.52 -8.15 22.51
N PRO A 26 -3.88 -7.05 22.98
CA PRO A 26 -4.48 -5.71 22.90
C PRO A 26 -4.71 -5.22 21.47
N LEU A 27 -3.84 -5.59 20.52
CA LEU A 27 -4.06 -5.28 19.10
C LEU A 27 -5.32 -5.96 18.58
N LYS A 28 -5.49 -7.25 18.89
CA LYS A 28 -6.69 -8.02 18.53
C LYS A 28 -7.95 -7.39 19.10
N GLU A 29 -7.96 -7.08 20.41
CA GLU A 29 -9.10 -6.43 21.07
C GLU A 29 -9.47 -5.10 20.40
N MET A 30 -8.47 -4.31 19.98
CA MET A 30 -8.69 -3.06 19.24
C MET A 30 -9.34 -3.31 17.88
N ILE A 31 -8.84 -4.29 17.11
CA ILE A 31 -9.41 -4.66 15.80
C ILE A 31 -10.88 -5.09 15.96
N GLU A 32 -11.20 -5.90 16.97
CA GLU A 32 -12.56 -6.34 17.28
C GLU A 32 -13.46 -5.17 17.69
N TYR A 33 -12.97 -4.31 18.59
CA TYR A 33 -13.69 -3.14 19.08
C TYR A 33 -14.05 -2.17 17.94
N ALA A 34 -13.07 -1.85 17.10
CA ALA A 34 -13.24 -0.93 15.98
C ALA A 34 -13.93 -1.58 14.76
N LYS A 35 -14.10 -2.91 14.77
CA LYS A 35 -14.67 -3.71 13.67
C LYS A 35 -13.95 -3.45 12.35
N LEU A 36 -12.62 -3.47 12.38
CA LEU A 36 -11.83 -3.25 11.17
C LEU A 36 -12.00 -4.45 10.22
N ASP A 37 -12.20 -4.18 8.94
CA ASP A 37 -12.30 -5.22 7.90
C ASP A 37 -10.92 -5.84 7.56
N GLY A 38 -9.85 -5.16 7.98
CA GLY A 38 -8.48 -5.57 7.69
C GLY A 38 -7.43 -4.73 8.38
N LEU A 39 -6.17 -5.11 8.16
CA LEU A 39 -5.01 -4.42 8.69
C LEU A 39 -3.89 -4.35 7.65
N ASP A 40 -3.46 -3.12 7.36
CA ASP A 40 -2.23 -2.87 6.62
C ASP A 40 -1.02 -2.94 7.56
N LEU A 41 -0.09 -3.84 7.26
CA LEU A 41 1.15 -4.03 7.99
C LEU A 41 2.26 -3.20 7.32
N ASP A 42 2.37 -1.94 7.72
CA ASP A 42 3.40 -1.01 7.26
C ASP A 42 4.72 -1.21 8.03
N VAL A 43 5.53 -2.18 7.59
CA VAL A 43 6.76 -2.61 8.28
C VAL A 43 7.96 -1.74 7.90
N GLU A 44 8.18 -0.65 8.63
CA GLU A 44 9.32 0.27 8.44
C GLU A 44 10.46 0.09 9.47
N GLU A 45 10.60 -1.12 9.99
CA GLU A 45 11.69 -1.56 10.87
C GLU A 45 12.08 -3.01 10.57
N GLN A 46 13.21 -3.46 11.10
CA GLN A 46 13.66 -4.85 10.89
C GLN A 46 12.71 -5.82 11.59
N MET A 47 12.12 -6.75 10.83
CA MET A 47 11.29 -7.83 11.33
C MET A 47 11.71 -9.15 10.67
N SER A 48 11.70 -10.25 11.42
CA SER A 48 12.00 -11.56 10.88
C SER A 48 10.87 -12.09 9.97
N LEU A 49 11.23 -12.91 8.98
CA LEU A 49 10.25 -13.57 8.11
C LEU A 49 9.30 -14.49 8.92
N PRO A 50 9.78 -15.33 9.87
CA PRO A 50 8.89 -16.09 10.74
C PRO A 50 7.95 -15.22 11.58
N GLY A 51 8.42 -14.05 12.03
CA GLY A 51 7.63 -13.10 12.82
C GLY A 51 6.44 -12.54 12.05
N VAL A 52 6.68 -12.02 10.84
CA VAL A 52 5.60 -11.46 10.00
C VAL A 52 4.61 -12.55 9.59
N ILE A 53 5.10 -13.76 9.25
CA ILE A 53 4.25 -14.91 8.94
C ILE A 53 3.38 -15.28 10.15
N ARG A 54 3.97 -15.34 11.36
CA ARG A 54 3.21 -15.62 12.59
C ARG A 54 2.12 -14.59 12.85
N LEU A 55 2.42 -13.31 12.67
CA LEU A 55 1.43 -12.24 12.83
C LEU A 55 0.26 -12.40 11.84
N MET A 56 0.55 -12.60 10.57
CA MET A 56 -0.47 -12.77 9.53
C MET A 56 -1.30 -14.04 9.74
N ASP A 57 -0.66 -15.14 10.11
CA ASP A 57 -1.34 -16.41 10.42
C ASP A 57 -2.29 -16.23 11.61
N ARG A 58 -1.88 -15.55 12.69
CA ARG A 58 -2.79 -15.27 13.82
C ARG A 58 -3.94 -14.35 13.46
N LEU A 59 -3.71 -13.31 12.66
CA LEU A 59 -4.79 -12.45 12.15
C LEU A 59 -5.80 -13.26 11.34
N LYS A 60 -5.35 -14.14 10.43
CA LYS A 60 -6.26 -14.99 9.63
C LYS A 60 -7.00 -16.03 10.48
N GLN A 61 -6.37 -16.58 11.51
CA GLN A 61 -7.02 -17.52 12.43
C GLN A 61 -8.11 -16.86 13.26
N ASP A 62 -7.86 -15.64 13.75
CA ASP A 62 -8.78 -14.95 14.66
C ASP A 62 -9.91 -14.22 13.93
N PHE A 63 -9.63 -13.61 12.77
CA PHE A 63 -10.58 -12.80 12.01
C PHE A 63 -11.12 -13.48 10.74
N GLY A 64 -10.60 -14.67 10.43
CA GLY A 64 -11.04 -15.49 9.31
C GLY A 64 -10.41 -15.12 7.96
N ARG A 65 -10.72 -15.93 6.95
CA ARG A 65 -10.08 -15.86 5.62
C ARG A 65 -10.27 -14.52 4.91
N TYR A 66 -11.37 -13.82 5.19
CA TYR A 66 -11.79 -12.59 4.51
C TYR A 66 -11.22 -11.32 5.14
N PHE A 67 -10.63 -11.40 6.33
CA PHE A 67 -9.95 -10.26 6.94
C PHE A 67 -8.83 -9.77 6.02
N ILE A 68 -8.89 -8.52 5.57
CA ILE A 68 -7.95 -7.99 4.57
C ILE A 68 -6.58 -7.81 5.23
N ILE A 69 -5.54 -8.35 4.61
CA ILE A 69 -4.16 -8.13 5.04
C ILE A 69 -3.40 -7.58 3.84
N THR A 70 -2.84 -6.39 4.03
CA THR A 70 -1.95 -5.74 3.08
C THR A 70 -0.62 -5.44 3.76
N LEU A 71 0.39 -5.16 2.97
CA LEU A 71 1.65 -4.62 3.45
C LEU A 71 1.98 -3.37 2.64
N ALA A 72 2.81 -2.49 3.19
CA ALA A 72 3.25 -1.27 2.51
C ALA A 72 4.77 -1.28 2.21
N PRO A 73 5.25 -2.20 1.34
CA PRO A 73 6.66 -2.21 0.96
C PRO A 73 7.03 -0.89 0.29
N VAL A 74 8.19 -0.34 0.63
CA VAL A 74 8.85 0.61 -0.27
C VAL A 74 9.09 -0.06 -1.64
N ALA A 75 8.94 0.66 -2.75
CA ALA A 75 8.91 0.06 -4.09
C ALA A 75 10.18 -0.76 -4.42
N THR A 76 11.36 -0.35 -3.93
CA THR A 76 12.59 -1.16 -4.02
C THR A 76 12.50 -2.51 -3.31
N GLY A 77 11.70 -2.65 -2.25
CA GLY A 77 11.48 -3.92 -1.55
C GLY A 77 10.83 -5.01 -2.41
N LEU A 78 10.22 -4.60 -3.53
CA LEU A 78 9.65 -5.49 -4.54
C LEU A 78 10.58 -5.70 -5.75
N GLN A 79 11.82 -5.20 -5.70
CA GLN A 79 12.83 -5.38 -6.73
C GLN A 79 13.98 -6.25 -6.22
N LEU A 80 14.49 -7.13 -7.07
CA LEU A 80 15.60 -8.03 -6.70
C LEU A 80 16.87 -7.24 -6.33
N PHE A 81 17.49 -7.62 -5.22
CA PHE A 81 18.78 -7.09 -4.73
C PHE A 81 18.80 -5.58 -4.44
N ARG A 82 17.64 -4.99 -4.12
CA ARG A 82 17.54 -3.57 -3.74
C ARG A 82 17.29 -3.41 -2.23
N PRO A 83 17.81 -2.33 -1.61
CA PRO A 83 17.60 -2.06 -0.20
C PRO A 83 16.12 -1.72 0.10
N HIS A 84 15.65 -2.08 1.29
CA HIS A 84 14.29 -1.76 1.79
C HIS A 84 14.26 -1.74 3.33
N LEU A 85 13.09 -1.42 3.91
CA LEU A 85 12.95 -1.12 5.34
C LEU A 85 12.69 -2.33 6.25
N SER A 86 11.95 -3.32 5.77
CA SER A 86 11.25 -4.34 6.59
C SER A 86 12.10 -5.50 7.12
N GLY A 87 13.36 -5.64 6.68
CA GLY A 87 14.28 -6.72 7.09
C GLY A 87 14.01 -8.09 6.45
N PHE A 88 12.78 -8.59 6.45
CA PHE A 88 12.42 -9.83 5.73
C PHE A 88 12.32 -9.61 4.21
N SER A 89 12.51 -10.68 3.43
CA SER A 89 12.31 -10.66 1.99
C SER A 89 10.82 -10.73 1.62
N TYR A 90 10.32 -9.73 0.90
CA TYR A 90 8.95 -9.76 0.35
C TYR A 90 8.75 -10.90 -0.65
N PHE A 91 9.78 -11.30 -1.40
CA PHE A 91 9.72 -12.44 -2.32
C PHE A 91 9.51 -13.77 -1.57
N GLU A 92 10.24 -13.97 -0.47
CA GLU A 92 10.07 -15.17 0.35
C GLU A 92 8.73 -15.16 1.09
N LEU A 93 8.26 -13.98 1.51
CA LEU A 93 6.93 -13.83 2.10
C LEU A 93 5.82 -14.17 1.11
N GLU A 94 5.87 -13.64 -0.12
CA GLU A 94 4.88 -13.94 -1.16
C GLU A 94 4.87 -15.43 -1.50
N LYS A 95 6.05 -16.04 -1.62
CA LYS A 95 6.17 -17.49 -1.86
C LYS A 95 5.59 -18.33 -0.73
N ALA A 96 5.84 -17.97 0.52
CA ALA A 96 5.42 -18.76 1.68
C ALA A 96 3.94 -18.52 2.06
N PHE A 97 3.47 -17.28 1.95
CA PHE A 97 2.21 -16.84 2.57
C PHE A 97 1.39 -15.87 1.69
N GLY A 98 1.79 -15.65 0.43
CA GLY A 98 1.18 -14.68 -0.49
C GLY A 98 -0.31 -14.87 -0.75
N ARG A 99 -0.82 -16.10 -0.64
CA ARG A 99 -2.27 -16.38 -0.79
C ARG A 99 -3.16 -15.67 0.25
N TYR A 100 -2.56 -15.23 1.36
CA TYR A 100 -3.26 -14.54 2.44
C TYR A 100 -3.07 -13.02 2.40
N ILE A 101 -2.23 -12.53 1.49
CA ILE A 101 -1.99 -11.11 1.22
C ILE A 101 -2.94 -10.69 0.11
N SER A 102 -3.77 -9.69 0.39
CA SER A 102 -4.71 -9.14 -0.57
C SER A 102 -3.97 -8.35 -1.66
N TRP A 103 -3.09 -7.42 -1.27
CA TRP A 103 -2.20 -6.66 -2.16
C TRP A 103 -1.09 -5.98 -1.35
N TYR A 104 -0.21 -5.29 -2.06
CA TYR A 104 0.88 -4.47 -1.55
C TYR A 104 0.66 -3.00 -1.91
N ASN A 105 0.61 -2.13 -0.89
CA ASN A 105 0.59 -0.68 -1.05
C ASN A 105 2.04 -0.20 -1.32
N ALA A 106 2.53 -0.40 -2.54
CA ALA A 106 3.93 -0.17 -2.87
C ALA A 106 4.26 1.33 -2.89
N GLN A 107 5.23 1.77 -2.08
CA GLN A 107 5.55 3.19 -1.92
C GLN A 107 6.52 3.68 -3.01
N PHE A 108 6.03 4.45 -3.99
CA PHE A 108 6.83 5.05 -5.07
C PHE A 108 7.25 6.49 -4.75
N TYR A 109 7.76 6.70 -3.54
CA TYR A 109 8.18 8.01 -3.04
C TYR A 109 9.36 7.85 -2.07
N CYS A 110 9.82 8.96 -1.48
CA CYS A 110 10.95 9.02 -0.53
C CYS A 110 12.26 8.39 -1.04
N GLY A 111 12.47 8.38 -2.37
CA GLY A 111 13.67 7.82 -3.00
C GLY A 111 13.64 6.29 -3.22
N TRP A 112 12.52 5.64 -2.90
CA TRP A 112 12.36 4.20 -3.08
C TRP A 112 11.72 3.77 -4.40
N GLY A 113 11.20 4.74 -5.14
CA GLY A 113 10.62 4.58 -6.46
C GLY A 113 10.06 5.91 -6.94
N SER A 114 9.56 5.95 -8.18
CA SER A 114 8.91 7.12 -8.74
C SER A 114 7.76 6.76 -9.68
N MET A 115 6.73 7.61 -9.68
CA MET A 115 5.63 7.60 -10.65
C MET A 115 5.68 8.78 -11.63
N ASN A 116 6.87 9.33 -11.91
CA ASN A 116 7.05 10.25 -13.05
C ASN A 116 6.97 9.52 -14.41
N SER A 117 7.06 8.19 -14.39
CA SER A 117 6.81 7.29 -15.52
C SER A 117 6.54 5.88 -14.97
N ILE A 118 6.13 4.96 -15.85
CA ILE A 118 5.83 3.57 -15.46
C ILE A 118 7.07 2.71 -15.18
N ALA A 119 8.28 3.24 -15.38
CA ALA A 119 9.52 2.44 -15.43
C ALA A 119 9.83 1.67 -14.14
N ASP A 120 9.60 2.27 -12.96
CA ASP A 120 9.85 1.58 -11.69
C ASP A 120 8.79 0.52 -11.38
N TYR A 121 7.55 0.75 -11.81
CA TYR A 121 6.50 -0.26 -11.75
C TYR A 121 6.82 -1.46 -12.68
N GLU A 122 7.28 -1.21 -13.90
CA GLU A 122 7.71 -2.27 -14.81
C GLU A 122 8.89 -3.08 -14.26
N LYS A 123 9.84 -2.46 -13.55
CA LYS A 123 10.92 -3.19 -12.86
C LYS A 123 10.38 -4.15 -11.80
N ILE A 124 9.33 -3.76 -11.09
CA ILE A 124 8.65 -4.65 -10.15
C ILE A 124 8.03 -5.82 -10.93
N LEU A 125 7.27 -5.55 -12.00
CA LEU A 125 6.65 -6.62 -12.79
C LEU A 125 7.67 -7.58 -13.42
N MET A 126 8.83 -7.08 -13.87
CA MET A 126 9.93 -7.92 -14.36
C MET A 126 10.51 -8.87 -13.29
N CYS A 127 10.31 -8.58 -12.01
CA CYS A 127 10.66 -9.46 -10.90
C CYS A 127 9.61 -10.56 -10.64
N GLY A 128 8.52 -10.61 -11.43
CA GLY A 128 7.51 -11.68 -11.40
C GLY A 128 6.30 -11.41 -10.51
N TRP A 129 6.09 -10.16 -10.08
CA TRP A 129 4.91 -9.80 -9.28
C TRP A 129 3.64 -9.76 -10.13
N ASP A 130 2.53 -10.25 -9.57
CA ASP A 130 1.19 -10.11 -10.16
C ASP A 130 0.76 -8.63 -10.11
N PRO A 131 0.51 -7.96 -11.26
CA PRO A 131 0.05 -6.57 -11.31
C PRO A 131 -1.17 -6.30 -10.41
N LYS A 132 -2.07 -7.28 -10.24
CA LYS A 132 -3.28 -7.13 -9.40
C LYS A 132 -2.97 -6.92 -7.93
N LYS A 133 -1.80 -7.37 -7.48
CA LYS A 133 -1.36 -7.24 -6.10
C LYS A 133 -0.49 -6.01 -5.89
N ILE A 134 -0.18 -5.21 -6.91
CA ILE A 134 0.64 -4.02 -6.77
C ILE A 134 -0.23 -2.78 -6.87
N VAL A 135 -0.50 -2.16 -5.72
CA VAL A 135 -1.14 -0.85 -5.63
C VAL A 135 -0.06 0.23 -5.66
N VAL A 136 -0.25 1.22 -6.53
CA VAL A 136 0.67 2.36 -6.69
C VAL A 136 0.46 3.35 -5.55
N GLY A 137 1.38 3.39 -4.58
CA GLY A 137 1.41 4.36 -3.50
C GLY A 137 2.15 5.64 -3.89
N VAL A 138 1.48 6.79 -3.81
CA VAL A 138 2.06 8.12 -4.05
C VAL A 138 1.79 9.05 -2.88
N VAL A 139 2.62 10.08 -2.69
CA VAL A 139 2.29 11.16 -1.75
C VAL A 139 1.29 12.12 -2.38
N THR A 140 0.28 12.54 -1.62
CA THR A 140 -0.80 13.42 -2.08
C THR A 140 -0.47 14.90 -1.95
N ASN A 141 0.59 15.22 -1.22
CA ASN A 141 1.11 16.56 -0.98
C ASN A 141 2.64 16.49 -0.85
N PRO A 142 3.42 17.42 -1.43
CA PRO A 142 4.88 17.44 -1.29
C PRO A 142 5.37 17.60 0.16
N GLY A 143 4.52 18.08 1.07
CA GLY A 143 4.80 18.12 2.50
C GLY A 143 4.77 16.75 3.20
N ASN A 144 4.17 15.72 2.57
CA ASN A 144 4.03 14.39 3.16
C ASN A 144 5.25 13.49 2.90
N GLY A 145 6.13 13.87 1.97
CA GLY A 145 7.33 13.14 1.63
C GLY A 145 7.97 13.61 0.32
N ALA A 146 9.24 13.28 0.13
CA ALA A 146 9.92 13.57 -1.14
C ALA A 146 9.37 12.71 -2.28
N GLY A 147 9.46 13.19 -3.52
CA GLY A 147 9.03 12.43 -4.71
C GLY A 147 7.55 12.60 -5.08
N TRP A 148 6.90 13.67 -4.62
CA TRP A 148 5.58 14.07 -5.10
C TRP A 148 5.59 14.29 -6.62
N VAL A 149 4.52 13.86 -7.28
CA VAL A 149 4.35 13.91 -8.74
C VAL A 149 3.22 14.90 -9.06
N PRO A 150 3.44 15.87 -9.98
CA PRO A 150 2.39 16.77 -10.44
C PRO A 150 1.19 16.06 -11.09
N ASP A 151 -0.01 16.64 -10.95
CA ASP A 151 -1.28 16.06 -11.43
C ASP A 151 -1.25 15.65 -12.91
N ASP A 152 -0.67 16.49 -13.79
CA ASP A 152 -0.58 16.23 -15.23
C ASP A 152 0.29 15.01 -15.53
N VAL A 153 1.47 14.94 -14.92
CA VAL A 153 2.39 13.80 -15.05
C VAL A 153 1.77 12.52 -14.47
N LEU A 154 1.12 12.65 -13.32
CA LEU A 154 0.46 11.51 -12.66
C LEU A 154 -0.72 10.99 -13.48
N CYS A 155 -1.52 11.91 -14.07
CA CYS A 155 -2.61 11.58 -14.97
C CYS A 155 -2.13 10.81 -16.19
N ASP A 156 -1.09 11.30 -16.87
CA ASP A 156 -0.51 10.64 -18.04
C ASP A 156 0.02 9.24 -17.67
N THR A 157 0.79 9.15 -16.60
CA THR A 157 1.42 7.89 -16.16
C THR A 157 0.39 6.84 -15.78
N LEU A 158 -0.60 7.20 -14.96
CA LEU A 158 -1.63 6.26 -14.52
C LEU A 158 -2.61 5.88 -15.64
N SER A 159 -2.89 6.81 -16.57
CA SER A 159 -3.67 6.49 -17.78
C SER A 159 -2.92 5.51 -18.67
N GLU A 160 -1.61 5.69 -18.87
CA GLU A 160 -0.77 4.73 -19.59
C GLU A 160 -0.82 3.33 -18.94
N MET A 161 -0.70 3.25 -17.61
CA MET A 161 -0.76 1.97 -16.88
C MET A 161 -2.12 1.29 -17.05
N ARG A 162 -3.21 2.06 -16.88
CA ARG A 162 -4.58 1.57 -17.05
C ARG A 162 -4.80 1.07 -18.47
N ASP A 163 -4.38 1.82 -19.49
CA ASP A 163 -4.64 1.47 -20.89
C ASP A 163 -3.78 0.30 -21.37
N LYS A 164 -2.58 0.16 -20.80
CA LYS A 164 -1.67 -0.96 -21.10
C LYS A 164 -2.16 -2.29 -20.54
N ASP A 165 -2.78 -2.29 -19.36
CA ASP A 165 -3.21 -3.51 -18.68
C ASP A 165 -4.49 -3.31 -17.82
N PRO A 166 -5.63 -3.00 -18.45
CA PRO A 166 -6.83 -2.50 -17.76
C PRO A 166 -7.43 -3.49 -16.77
N ASP A 167 -7.35 -4.78 -17.04
CA ASP A 167 -7.96 -5.83 -16.21
C ASP A 167 -7.09 -6.23 -15.00
N ASN A 168 -5.82 -5.81 -14.99
CA ASN A 168 -4.86 -6.26 -14.00
C ASN A 168 -4.22 -5.10 -13.19
N PHE A 169 -4.57 -3.84 -13.48
CA PHE A 169 -4.09 -2.71 -12.69
C PHE A 169 -4.60 -2.76 -11.23
N GLY A 170 -3.68 -2.92 -10.28
CA GLY A 170 -4.00 -3.09 -8.86
C GLY A 170 -4.65 -1.86 -8.19
N GLY A 171 -4.42 -0.66 -8.73
CA GLY A 171 -5.00 0.59 -8.25
C GLY A 171 -3.98 1.57 -7.66
N VAL A 172 -4.49 2.59 -6.95
CA VAL A 172 -3.69 3.70 -6.40
C VAL A 172 -4.00 3.91 -4.92
N MET A 173 -2.98 4.20 -4.12
CA MET A 173 -3.07 4.63 -2.72
C MET A 173 -2.42 6.01 -2.57
N GLY A 174 -3.03 6.88 -1.76
CA GLY A 174 -2.52 8.23 -1.48
C GLY A 174 -2.10 8.41 -0.03
N TRP A 175 -0.83 8.79 0.19
CA TRP A 175 -0.29 9.20 1.49
C TRP A 175 -0.24 10.74 1.62
N GLU A 176 -1.15 11.41 2.32
CA GLU A 176 -2.32 10.93 3.07
C GLU A 176 -3.51 11.88 2.87
N TYR A 177 -4.67 11.57 3.46
CA TYR A 177 -5.91 12.27 3.13
C TYR A 177 -5.90 13.77 3.50
N PHE A 178 -5.69 14.14 4.77
CA PHE A 178 -6.17 15.43 5.31
C PHE A 178 -5.64 16.70 4.63
N ASN A 179 -4.48 16.64 3.98
CA ASN A 179 -3.85 17.74 3.26
C ASN A 179 -3.58 17.41 1.79
N SER A 180 -4.25 16.38 1.26
CA SER A 180 -4.20 16.06 -0.17
C SER A 180 -4.49 17.30 -1.00
N MET A 181 -3.80 17.44 -2.12
CA MET A 181 -3.96 18.57 -3.01
C MET A 181 -3.98 18.14 -4.47
N THR A 182 -4.62 18.97 -5.29
CA THR A 182 -4.55 18.94 -6.75
C THR A 182 -4.01 20.28 -7.21
N THR A 183 -3.08 20.30 -8.16
CA THR A 183 -2.50 21.55 -8.73
C THR A 183 -3.54 22.36 -9.47
N SER A 184 -4.51 21.70 -10.09
CA SER A 184 -5.58 22.32 -10.87
C SER A 184 -6.55 23.14 -10.01
N ASN A 185 -6.78 22.72 -8.76
CA ASN A 185 -7.77 23.35 -7.88
C ASN A 185 -7.38 23.22 -6.38
N PRO A 186 -6.34 23.95 -5.93
CA PRO A 186 -5.77 23.77 -4.60
C PRO A 186 -6.73 24.14 -3.44
N GLU A 187 -7.80 24.89 -3.73
CA GLU A 187 -8.79 25.31 -2.72
C GLU A 187 -9.99 24.35 -2.59
N GLU A 188 -10.13 23.37 -3.50
CA GLU A 188 -11.26 22.43 -3.52
C GLU A 188 -11.27 21.50 -2.28
N GLY A 189 -10.12 21.36 -1.62
CA GLY A 189 -9.94 20.60 -0.41
C GLY A 189 -9.53 19.14 -0.65
N PRO A 190 -9.28 18.36 0.40
CA PRO A 190 -8.49 17.13 0.28
C PRO A 190 -9.14 16.00 -0.53
N TRP A 191 -10.46 16.02 -0.63
CA TRP A 191 -11.24 15.06 -1.40
C TRP A 191 -11.05 15.21 -2.92
N SER A 192 -10.58 16.38 -3.41
CA SER A 192 -10.36 16.62 -4.84
C SER A 192 -9.35 15.64 -5.43
N TRP A 193 -8.34 15.25 -4.66
CA TRP A 193 -7.36 14.25 -5.06
C TRP A 193 -8.00 12.88 -5.34
N SER A 194 -8.91 12.44 -4.47
CA SER A 194 -9.65 11.18 -4.67
C SER A 194 -10.58 11.26 -5.89
N ARG A 195 -11.17 12.42 -6.17
CA ARG A 195 -11.95 12.66 -7.39
C ARG A 195 -11.07 12.57 -8.64
N LEU A 196 -9.90 13.19 -8.63
CA LEU A 196 -8.92 13.10 -9.73
C LEU A 196 -8.51 11.63 -9.99
N MET A 197 -8.18 10.88 -8.94
CA MET A 197 -7.84 9.45 -9.08
C MET A 197 -9.01 8.64 -9.64
N THR A 198 -10.25 8.97 -9.27
CA THR A 198 -11.44 8.31 -9.82
C THR A 198 -11.60 8.58 -11.31
N LEU A 199 -11.41 9.83 -11.76
CA LEU A 199 -11.42 10.20 -13.17
C LEU A 199 -10.37 9.44 -13.99
N ILE A 200 -9.18 9.26 -13.41
CA ILE A 200 -8.07 8.56 -14.07
C ILE A 200 -8.32 7.05 -14.11
N VAL A 201 -8.61 6.42 -12.97
CA VAL A 201 -8.66 4.96 -12.86
C VAL A 201 -10.00 4.38 -13.32
N ARG A 202 -11.08 5.17 -13.28
CA ARG A 202 -12.45 4.76 -13.63
C ARG A 202 -13.20 5.86 -14.39
N PRO A 203 -12.75 6.25 -15.60
CA PRO A 203 -13.32 7.38 -16.34
C PRO A 203 -14.84 7.26 -16.57
N HIS A 204 -15.35 6.04 -16.77
CA HIS A 204 -16.77 5.78 -17.04
C HIS A 204 -17.71 5.98 -15.84
N VAL A 205 -17.19 6.07 -14.60
CA VAL A 205 -18.03 6.18 -13.40
C VAL A 205 -18.72 7.55 -13.32
N LEU A 206 -18.10 8.60 -13.87
CA LEU A 206 -18.62 9.96 -13.79
C LEU A 206 -19.47 10.34 -15.01
N GLU A 207 -19.29 9.68 -16.16
CA GLU A 207 -20.18 9.80 -17.34
C GLU A 207 -21.64 9.45 -16.99
N GLY A 208 -21.85 8.57 -16.01
CA GLY A 208 -23.19 8.19 -15.53
C GLY A 208 -23.86 9.18 -14.57
N LEU A 209 -23.12 10.14 -14.00
CA LEU A 209 -23.67 11.15 -13.08
C LEU A 209 -24.16 12.39 -13.82
N GLU A 210 -23.48 12.81 -14.88
CA GLU A 210 -23.90 13.95 -15.71
C GLU A 210 -25.12 13.63 -16.59
N ALA A 211 -25.40 12.34 -16.86
CA ALA A 211 -26.59 11.91 -17.58
C ALA A 211 -27.87 11.85 -16.72
N GLN A 212 -27.79 12.21 -15.42
CA GLN A 212 -28.91 12.20 -14.47
C GLN A 212 -29.31 13.60 -13.97
N GLU A 213 -28.69 14.66 -14.48
CA GLU A 213 -29.15 16.06 -14.33
C GLU A 213 -29.88 16.54 -15.60
#